data_AF-A0A7C3GIN0-F1
#
_entry.id   AF-A0A7C3GIN0-F1
#
_cell.length_a   1.000
_cell.length_b   1.000
_cell.length_c   1.000
_cell.angle_alpha   90.00
_cell.angle_beta   90.00
_cell.angle_gamma   90.00
#
_symmetry.space_group_name_H-M   'P 1'
#
loop_
_entity.id
_entity.type
_entity.pdbx_description
1 polymer ?
#
loop_
_entity_poly.entity_id
_entity_poly.type
_entity_poly.pdbx_seq_one_letter_code
_entity_poly.pdbx_strand_id
1 'polypeptide(L)' 'LFQNPKIETYNEILFQTLLVKDIMTKTVVSFRPTDSIQLAYMVFKENKFRAMPVLSGEKLVGIVTPLDILDYFFKMS' A
#
# COMPACT_ATOMS: atom_id res chain seq x y z
N LEU A 1 -6.76 9.89 -20.97
CA LEU A 1 -5.29 9.82 -21.06
C LEU A 1 -4.91 8.35 -21.22
N PHE A 2 -4.76 7.94 -22.48
CA PHE A 2 -4.40 6.61 -23.00
C PHE A 2 -5.32 5.43 -22.62
N GLN A 3 -6.56 5.44 -23.12
CA GLN A 3 -7.27 4.18 -23.34
C GLN A 3 -6.75 3.57 -24.65
N ASN A 4 -5.97 2.50 -24.52
CA ASN A 4 -5.55 1.68 -25.65
C ASN A 4 -6.46 0.44 -25.67
N PRO A 5 -7.41 0.32 -26.61
CA PRO A 5 -8.40 -0.76 -26.62
C PRO A 5 -7.76 -2.16 -26.60
N LYS A 6 -6.56 -2.31 -27.19
CA LYS A 6 -5.82 -3.59 -27.18
C LYS A 6 -5.35 -4.00 -25.78
N ILE A 7 -4.98 -3.04 -24.93
CA ILE A 7 -4.56 -3.30 -23.55
C ILE A 7 -5.76 -3.70 -22.70
N GLU A 8 -6.92 -3.10 -22.96
CA GLU A 8 -8.16 -3.40 -22.24
C GLU A 8 -8.63 -4.84 -22.50
N THR A 9 -8.70 -5.26 -23.76
CA THR A 9 -9.04 -6.65 -24.12
C THR A 9 -8.03 -7.67 -23.53
N TYR A 10 -6.73 -7.35 -23.53
CA TYR A 10 -5.72 -8.20 -22.92
C TYR A 10 -5.90 -8.32 -21.40
N ASN A 11 -6.15 -7.19 -20.71
CA ASN A 11 -6.36 -7.18 -19.26
C ASN A 11 -7.64 -7.92 -18.87
N GLU A 12 -8.72 -7.81 -19.64
CA GLU A 12 -9.97 -8.57 -19.40
C GLU A 12 -9.72 -10.08 -19.41
N ILE A 13 -9.01 -10.58 -20.42
CA ILE A 13 -8.67 -12.00 -20.53
C ILE A 13 -7.73 -12.43 -19.40
N LEU A 14 -6.72 -11.61 -19.10
CA LEU A 14 -5.77 -11.87 -18.02
C LEU A 14 -6.48 -11.96 -16.66
N PHE A 15 -7.36 -11.00 -16.35
CA PHE A 15 -8.04 -10.93 -15.05
C PHE A 15 -9.11 -12.02 -14.86
N GLN A 16 -9.56 -12.72 -15.91
CA GLN A 16 -10.40 -13.91 -15.77
C GLN A 16 -9.66 -15.12 -15.18
N THR A 17 -8.34 -15.17 -15.32
CA THR A 17 -7.52 -16.34 -14.93
C THR A 17 -6.49 -16.04 -13.86
N LEU A 18 -6.09 -14.77 -13.71
CA LEU A 18 -5.11 -14.32 -12.73
C LEU A 18 -5.74 -14.23 -11.33
N LEU A 19 -5.17 -14.97 -10.37
CA LEU A 19 -5.62 -14.93 -8.98
C LEU A 19 -4.83 -13.89 -8.19
N VAL A 20 -5.45 -13.33 -7.13
CA VAL A 20 -4.77 -12.38 -6.23
C VAL A 20 -3.46 -12.97 -5.68
N LYS A 21 -3.47 -14.26 -5.32
CA LYS A 21 -2.30 -14.97 -4.80
C LYS A 21 -1.12 -15.03 -5.77
N ASP A 22 -1.37 -14.83 -7.07
CA ASP A 22 -0.35 -14.90 -8.12
C ASP A 22 0.46 -13.61 -8.21
N ILE A 23 -0.12 -12.49 -7.74
CA ILE A 23 0.51 -11.15 -7.81
C ILE A 23 0.76 -10.49 -6.46
N MET A 24 0.14 -10.98 -5.39
CA MET A 24 0.29 -10.37 -4.06
C MET A 24 1.70 -10.57 -3.50
N THR A 25 2.14 -9.59 -2.71
CA THR A 25 3.30 -9.75 -1.83
C THR A 25 2.97 -10.77 -0.74
N LYS A 26 3.76 -11.86 -0.65
CA LYS A 26 3.55 -12.93 0.34
C LYS A 26 4.11 -12.58 1.71
N THR A 27 5.28 -11.93 1.76
CA THR A 27 5.92 -11.48 2.99
C THR A 27 5.70 -10.00 3.14
N VAL A 28 4.74 -9.63 3.98
CA VAL A 28 4.32 -8.23 4.13
C VAL A 28 5.00 -7.63 5.35
N VAL A 29 5.71 -6.52 5.16
CA VAL A 29 6.21 -5.70 6.24
C VAL A 29 5.07 -4.80 6.72
N SER A 30 4.93 -4.64 8.04
CA SER A 30 3.84 -3.89 8.67
C SER A 30 4.33 -2.98 9.77
N PHE A 31 3.58 -1.92 10.04
CA PHE A 31 3.75 -1.12 11.25
C PHE A 31 2.92 -1.68 12.39
N ARG A 32 3.29 -1.32 13.62
CA ARG A 32 2.45 -1.46 14.81
C ARG A 32 1.74 -0.13 15.10
N PRO A 33 0.57 -0.14 15.78
CA PRO A 33 -0.12 1.09 16.19
C PRO A 33 0.71 2.04 17.05
N THR A 34 1.74 1.51 17.72
CA THR A 34 2.65 2.25 18.60
C THR A 34 3.90 2.78 17.89
N ASP A 35 4.11 2.42 16.62
CA ASP A 35 5.26 2.89 15.86
C ASP A 35 5.10 4.38 15.53
N SER A 36 6.20 5.12 15.51
CA SER A 36 6.17 6.57 15.32
C SER A 36 5.95 6.95 13.85
N ILE A 37 5.37 8.14 13.64
CA ILE A 37 5.19 8.70 12.30
C ILE A 37 6.55 8.96 11.63
N GLN A 38 7.59 9.30 12.42
CA GLN A 38 8.96 9.45 11.90
C GLN A 38 9.49 8.13 11.35
N LEU A 39 9.26 7.00 12.04
CA LEU A 39 9.63 5.68 11.51
C LEU A 39 8.86 5.38 10.22
N ALA A 40 7.56 5.64 10.18
CA ALA A 40 6.77 5.44 8.97
C ALA A 40 7.31 6.26 7.78
N TYR A 41 7.66 7.53 8.01
CA TYR A 41 8.28 8.38 7.00
C TYR A 41 9.61 7.82 6.49
N MET A 42 10.51 7.38 7.39
CA MET A 42 11.80 6.82 7.00
C MET A 42 11.62 5.56 6.15
N VAL A 43 10.70 4.67 6.55
CA VAL A 43 10.39 3.45 5.79
C VAL A 43 9.84 3.79 4.40
N PHE A 44 8.88 4.71 4.27
CA PHE A 44 8.36 5.12 2.96
C PHE A 44 9.36 5.89 2.11
N LYS A 45 10.32 6.60 2.72
CA LYS A 45 11.36 7.31 2.00
C LYS A 45 12.40 6.35 1.40
N GLU A 46 12.77 5.31 2.16
CA GLU A 46 13.79 4.34 1.76
C GLU A 46 13.24 3.23 0.86
N ASN A 47 11.93 2.97 0.91
CA ASN A 47 11.29 1.89 0.18
C ASN A 47 10.28 2.41 -0.85
N LYS A 48 9.99 1.61 -1.88
CA LYS A 48 8.99 1.96 -2.93
C LYS A 48 7.55 1.56 -2.55
N PHE A 49 7.27 1.34 -1.27
CA PHE A 49 5.92 0.99 -0.80
C PHE A 49 5.00 2.22 -0.90
N ARG A 50 3.80 2.02 -1.44
CA ARG A 50 2.79 3.08 -1.55
C ARG A 50 1.74 3.04 -0.44
N ALA A 51 1.69 1.92 0.28
CA ALA A 51 0.85 1.69 1.44
C ALA A 51 1.49 0.56 2.26
N MET A 52 1.28 0.58 3.57
CA MET A 52 1.68 -0.50 4.46
C MET A 52 0.57 -0.78 5.47
N PRO A 53 0.32 -2.06 5.80
CA PRO A 53 -0.65 -2.41 6.82
C PRO A 53 -0.14 -2.07 8.22
N VAL A 54 -1.09 -1.80 9.13
CA VAL A 54 -0.85 -1.64 10.55
C VAL A 54 -1.44 -2.84 11.29
N LEU A 55 -0.61 -3.57 12.03
CA LEU A 55 -0.99 -4.77 12.74
C LEU A 55 -0.86 -4.59 14.26
N SER A 56 -1.91 -4.96 15.00
CA SER A 56 -1.86 -5.15 16.46
C SER A 56 -1.77 -6.64 16.75
N GLY A 57 -0.55 -7.13 17.02
CA GLY A 57 -0.29 -8.57 16.99
C GLY A 57 -0.51 -9.14 15.59
N GLU A 58 -1.37 -10.13 15.45
CA GLU A 58 -1.76 -10.70 14.15
C GLU A 58 -2.96 -10.01 13.51
N LYS A 59 -3.59 -9.06 14.22
CA LYS A 59 -4.80 -8.39 13.75
C LYS A 59 -4.45 -7.18 12.87
N LEU A 60 -4.92 -7.17 11.63
CA LEU A 60 -4.92 -5.98 10.79
C LEU A 60 -5.89 -4.93 11.37
N VAL A 61 -5.38 -3.75 11.72
CA VAL A 61 -6.17 -2.67 12.32
C VAL A 61 -6.23 -1.41 11.46
N GLY A 62 -5.46 -1.34 10.38
CA GLY A 62 -5.50 -0.21 9.46
C GLY A 62 -4.46 -0.31 8.35
N ILE A 63 -4.40 0.75 7.56
CA ILE A 63 -3.41 0.97 6.50
C ILE A 63 -2.89 2.39 6.66
N VAL A 64 -1.60 2.59 6.45
CA VAL A 64 -0.97 3.90 6.39
C VAL A 64 -0.32 4.07 5.02
N THR A 65 -0.40 5.27 4.50
CA THR A 65 0.17 5.72 3.24
C THR A 65 1.03 6.97 3.47
N PRO A 66 1.91 7.34 2.53
CA PRO A 66 2.62 8.62 2.58
C PRO A 66 1.68 9.84 2.66
N LEU A 67 0.46 9.73 2.14
CA LEU A 67 -0.54 10.81 2.21
C LEU A 67 -1.05 11.02 3.64
N ASP A 68 -1.25 9.95 4.41
CA ASP A 68 -1.65 10.06 5.83
C ASP A 68 -0.61 10.82 6.66
N ILE A 69 0.68 10.63 6.34
CA ILE A 69 1.79 11.37 6.97
C ILE A 69 1.71 12.85 6.61
N LEU A 70 1.46 13.17 5.34
CA LEU A 70 1.33 14.54 4.87
C LEU A 70 0.13 15.23 5.55
N ASP A 71 -1.02 14.57 5.59
CA ASP A 71 -2.24 15.06 6.24
C ASP A 71 -2.01 15.31 7.74
N TYR A 72 -1.25 14.43 8.42
CA TYR A 72 -0.87 14.64 9.81
C TYR A 72 -0.06 15.94 10.01
N PHE A 73 0.92 16.20 9.13
CA PHE A 73 1.72 17.43 9.22
C PHE A 73 0.88 18.69 8.97
N PHE A 74 -0.06 18.66 8.03
CA PHE A 74 -0.96 19.80 7.76
C PHE A 74 -2.04 20.01 8.82
N LYS A 75 -2.47 18.97 9.53
CA LYS A 75 -3.41 19.11 10.66
C LYS A 75 -2.76 19.70 11.91
N MET A 76 -1.43 19.65 12.02
CA MET A 76 -0.68 20.22 13.13
C MET A 76 -0.28 21.68 12.93
N SER A 77 -0.38 22.22 11.72
CA SER A 77 -0.17 23.64 11.40
C SER A 77 -1.46 24.45 11.51
#